data_AF-A0A4W5LMF2-F1
#
_entry.id   AF-A0A4W5LMF2-F1
#
_cell.length_a   1.000
_cell.length_b   1.000
_cell.length_c   1.000
_cell.angle_alpha   90.00
_cell.angle_beta   90.00
_cell.angle_gamma   90.00
#
_symmetry.space_group_name_H-M   'P 1'
#
loop_
_entity.id
_entity.type
_entity.pdbx_description
1 polymer ?
#
loop_
_entity_poly.entity_id
_entity_poly.type
_entity_poly.pdbx_seq_one_letter_code
_entity_poly.pdbx_strand_id
1 'polypeptide(L)' 'MENFLVIHQLRCNGVLEGIRICRKGFPSRIIYADFKQRYKVLNASVIPEGQFMDNKKASEKLLGSIDVNHEDY' A
#
# COMPACT_ATOMS: atom_id res chain seq x y z
N MET A 1 -12.13 12.97 -24.56
CA MET A 1 -10.91 12.14 -24.60
C MET A 1 -11.30 10.83 -25.25
N GLU A 2 -10.63 10.44 -26.34
CA GLU A 2 -10.99 9.20 -27.05
C GLU A 2 -10.34 7.99 -26.39
N ASN A 3 -11.13 7.22 -25.62
CA ASN A 3 -10.63 6.11 -24.81
C ASN A 3 -9.86 5.06 -25.62
N PHE A 4 -10.29 4.78 -26.86
CA PHE A 4 -9.64 3.79 -27.71
C PHE A 4 -8.21 4.21 -28.09
N LEU A 5 -8.02 5.48 -28.44
CA LEU A 5 -6.71 6.03 -28.78
C LEU A 5 -5.76 5.97 -27.58
N VAL A 6 -6.24 6.33 -26.38
CA VAL A 6 -5.45 6.27 -25.14
C VAL A 6 -5.04 4.83 -24.82
N ILE A 7 -5.95 3.86 -24.94
CA ILE A 7 -5.63 2.45 -24.70
C ILE A 7 -4.57 1.94 -25.68
N HIS A 8 -4.68 2.31 -26.97
CA HIS A 8 -3.67 1.95 -27.96
C HIS A 8 -2.30 2.52 -27.59
N GLN A 9 -2.23 3.80 -27.21
CA GLN A 9 -0.99 4.45 -26.77
C GLN A 9 -0.38 3.76 -25.54
N LEU A 10 -1.19 3.42 -24.52
CA LEU A 10 -0.71 2.72 -23.32
C LEU A 10 -0.12 1.34 -23.63
N ARG A 11 -0.66 0.64 -24.64
CA ARG A 11 -0.11 -0.63 -25.15
C ARG A 11 1.21 -0.41 -25.88
N CYS A 12 1.20 0.47 -26.89
CA CYS A 12 2.35 0.72 -27.76
C CYS A 12 3.53 1.31 -27.00
N ASN A 13 3.29 2.17 -26.01
CA ASN A 13 4.33 2.76 -25.17
C ASN A 13 4.79 1.82 -24.03
N GLY A 14 4.26 0.59 -23.96
CA GLY A 14 4.65 -0.39 -22.95
C GLY A 14 4.18 -0.08 -21.53
N VAL A 15 3.29 0.91 -21.32
CA VAL A 15 2.78 1.27 -19.99
C VAL A 15 2.03 0.10 -19.35
N LEU A 16 1.20 -0.61 -20.12
CA LEU A 16 0.50 -1.79 -19.61
C LEU A 16 1.46 -2.93 -19.25
N GLU A 17 2.58 -3.03 -19.97
CA GLU A 17 3.62 -4.03 -19.70
C GLU A 17 4.41 -3.68 -18.43
N GLY A 18 4.71 -2.39 -18.22
CA GLY A 18 5.27 -1.90 -16.96
C GLY A 18 4.36 -2.19 -15.77
N ILE A 19 3.05 -1.93 -15.90
CA ILE A 19 2.06 -2.28 -14.88
C ILE A 19 2.05 -3.79 -14.62
N ARG A 20 2.09 -4.62 -15.68
CA ARG A 20 2.11 -6.08 -15.57
C ARG A 20 3.33 -6.58 -14.80
N ILE A 21 4.52 -6.03 -15.06
CA ILE A 21 5.76 -6.38 -14.35
C ILE A 21 5.69 -5.94 -12.88
N CYS A 22 5.26 -4.70 -12.61
CA CYS A 22 5.12 -4.19 -11.24
C CYS A 22 4.17 -5.06 -10.39
N ARG A 23 3.09 -5.59 -11.00
CA ARG A 23 2.14 -6.49 -10.33
C ARG A 23 2.70 -7.87 -9.98
N LYS A 24 3.85 -8.28 -10.54
CA LYS A 24 4.53 -9.51 -10.12
C LYS A 24 5.32 -9.35 -8.81
N GLY A 25 5.58 -8.11 -8.39
CA GLY A 25 6.15 -7.80 -7.08
C GLY A 25 5.10 -7.17 -6.18
N PHE A 26 5.48 -6.13 -5.43
CA PHE A 26 4.59 -5.35 -4.56
C PHE A 26 4.23 -4.01 -5.24
N PRO A 27 3.12 -3.95 -6.02
CA PRO A 27 2.77 -2.77 -6.80
C PRO A 27 2.31 -1.60 -5.94
N SER A 28 1.70 -1.88 -4.79
CA SER A 28 1.20 -0.87 -3.86
C SER A 28 2.26 -0.57 -2.81
N ARG A 29 2.59 0.72 -2.66
CA ARG A 29 3.52 1.20 -1.62
C ARG A 29 2.88 2.38 -0.92
N ILE A 30 2.87 2.35 0.41
CA ILE A 30 2.27 3.40 1.25
C ILE A 30 3.33 3.89 2.22
N ILE A 31 3.41 5.20 2.44
CA ILE A 31 4.30 5.80 3.42
C ILE A 31 3.81 5.41 4.82
N TYR A 32 4.71 5.03 5.72
CA TYR A 32 4.34 4.56 7.07
C TYR A 32 3.44 5.53 7.84
N ALA A 33 3.63 6.84 7.70
CA ALA A 33 2.77 7.86 8.32
C ALA A 33 1.32 7.77 7.82
N ASP A 34 1.14 7.66 6.49
CA ASP A 34 -0.18 7.51 5.86
C ASP A 34 -0.83 6.18 6.25
N PHE A 35 -0.05 5.10 6.28
CA PHE A 35 -0.53 3.78 6.69
C PHE A 35 -1.06 3.82 8.12
N LYS A 36 -0.26 4.33 9.06
CA LYS A 36 -0.66 4.50 10.46
C LYS A 36 -1.93 5.34 10.58
N GLN A 37 -1.98 6.49 9.92
CA GLN A 37 -3.14 7.40 10.04
C GLN A 37 -4.42 6.77 9.48
N ARG A 38 -4.35 6.11 8.31
CA ARG A 38 -5.53 5.52 7.66
C ARG A 38 -6.00 4.24 8.33
N TYR A 39 -5.08 3.39 8.76
CA TYR A 39 -5.39 2.04 9.21
C TYR A 39 -5.36 1.85 10.72
N LYS A 40 -5.02 2.88 11.53
CA LYS A 40 -5.15 2.82 13.01
C LYS A 40 -6.51 2.27 13.47
N VAL A 41 -7.57 2.56 12.72
CA VAL A 41 -8.93 2.09 12.99
C VAL A 41 -9.09 0.56 13.00
N LEU A 42 -8.19 -0.18 12.35
CA LEU A 42 -8.22 -1.65 12.33
C LEU A 42 -7.93 -2.25 13.73
N ASN A 43 -7.06 -1.60 14.50
CA ASN A 43 -6.81 -1.97 15.89
C ASN A 43 -6.19 -0.79 16.66
N ALA A 44 -7.05 0.08 17.21
CA ALA A 44 -6.60 1.29 17.89
C ALA A 44 -5.80 1.02 19.17
N SER A 45 -6.05 -0.11 19.84
CA SER A 45 -5.42 -0.50 21.11
C SER A 45 -3.91 -0.74 21.01
N VAL A 46 -3.42 -1.04 19.81
CA VAL A 46 -2.01 -1.40 19.56
C VAL A 46 -1.10 -0.17 19.48
N ILE A 47 -1.68 1.01 19.24
CA ILE A 47 -0.97 2.28 19.12
C ILE A 47 -1.43 3.20 20.27
N PRO A 48 -0.67 3.27 21.38
CA PRO A 48 -1.03 4.07 22.55
C PRO A 48 -1.17 5.55 22.20
N GLU A 49 -2.21 6.19 22.74
CA GLU A 49 -2.42 7.63 22.55
C GLU A 49 -1.50 8.45 23.45
N GLY A 50 -1.04 9.60 22.95
CA GLY A 50 -0.17 10.51 23.70
C GLY A 50 1.31 10.09 23.82
N GLN A 51 1.66 8.87 23.40
CA GLN A 51 3.06 8.44 23.31
C GLN A 51 3.60 8.58 21.88
N PHE A 52 4.81 9.12 21.77
CA PHE A 52 5.51 9.12 20.50
C PHE A 52 5.92 7.69 20.15
N MET A 53 5.42 7.20 19.02
CA MET A 53 5.83 5.94 18.42
C MET A 53 6.21 6.18 16.97
N ASP A 54 7.40 5.68 16.61
CA ASP A 54 7.88 5.71 15.24
C ASP A 54 6.86 5.07 14.27
N ASN A 55 6.66 5.71 13.12
CA ASN A 55 5.60 5.32 12.19
C ASN A 55 5.84 3.94 11.59
N LYS A 56 7.09 3.53 11.38
CA LYS A 56 7.42 2.19 10.90
C LYS A 56 7.06 1.15 11.95
N LYS A 57 7.51 1.33 13.19
CA LYS A 57 7.16 0.43 14.31
C LYS A 57 5.65 0.33 14.56
N ALA A 58 4.94 1.46 14.47
CA ALA A 58 3.49 1.47 14.61
C ALA A 58 2.79 0.66 13.50
N SER A 59 3.28 0.78 12.26
CA SER A 59 2.76 0.03 11.11
C SER A 59 3.02 -1.47 11.23
N GLU A 60 4.24 -1.86 11.63
CA GLU A 60 4.61 -3.27 11.88
C GLU A 60 3.73 -3.90 12.97
N LYS A 61 3.56 -3.20 14.12
CA LYS A 61 2.69 -3.69 15.20
C LYS A 61 1.24 -3.82 14.77
N LEU A 62 0.73 -2.84 14.02
CA LEU A 62 -0.65 -2.87 13.54
C LEU A 62 -0.89 -4.04 12.59
N LEU A 63 0.02 -4.26 11.63
CA LEU A 63 -0.05 -5.41 10.71
C LEU A 63 0.06 -6.75 11.44
N GLY A 64 0.95 -6.86 12.43
CA GLY A 64 1.07 -8.07 13.25
C GLY A 64 -0.12 -8.31 14.21
N SER A 65 -1.03 -7.35 14.35
CA SER A 65 -2.20 -7.44 15.23
C SER A 65 -3.49 -7.86 14.52
N ILE A 66 -3.44 -8.02 13.20
CA ILE A 66 -4.56 -8.40 12.36
C ILE A 66 -4.25 -9.72 11.65
N ASP A 67 -5.29 -10.52 11.38
CA ASP A 67 -5.15 -11.81 10.71
C ASP A 67 -5.08 -11.61 9.18
N VAL A 68 -3.89 -11.31 8.69
CA VAL A 68 -3.58 -11.15 7.27
C VAL A 68 -2.34 -11.97 6.91
N ASN A 69 -2.23 -12.39 5.66
CA ASN A 69 -1.04 -13.09 5.19
C ASN A 69 0.18 -12.16 5.20
N HIS A 70 1.18 -12.50 6.00
CA HIS A 70 2.38 -11.67 6.19
C HIS A 70 3.39 -11.76 5.04
N GLU A 71 3.17 -12.64 4.06
CA GLU A 71 3.99 -12.74 2.85
C GLU A 71 3.55 -11.75 1.74
N ASP A 72 2.39 -11.09 1.92
CA ASP A 72 1.77 -10.24 0.89
C ASP A 72 2.11 -8.74 1.00
N TYR A 73 3.08 -8.34 1.85
CA TYR A 73 3.49 -6.92 2.00
C TYR A 73 4.97 -6.69 2.34
#